data_AF-A0A2M7ZSA0-F1
#
_entry.id   AF-A0A2M7ZSA0-F1
#
_cell.length_a   1.000
_cell.length_b   1.000
_cell.length_c   1.000
_cell.angle_alpha   90.00
_cell.angle_beta   90.00
_cell.angle_gamma   90.00
#
_symmetry.space_group_name_H-M   'P 1'
#
loop_
_entity.id
_entity.type
_entity.pdbx_description
1 polymer ?
#
loop_
_entity_poly.entity_id
_entity_poly.type
_entity_poly.pdbx_seq_one_letter_code
_entity_poly.pdbx_strand_id
1 'polypeptide(L)'
;FKTVWTLGLIVFGLHLLAVGILMKVHRNIPKVLWILTLIAGISYVVVHILKLTLPQLSEFTETLNNILALPMALGELGLAIWLIIKGGKPKSITNA
;
A
#
# COMPACT_ATOMS: atom_id res chain seq x y z
N PHE A 1 -2.19 -12.42 -20.15
CA PHE A 1 -1.36 -11.32 -19.63
C PHE A 1 -2.08 -10.48 -18.58
N LYS A 2 -3.25 -9.87 -18.87
CA LYS A 2 -3.98 -9.01 -17.91
C LYS A 2 -4.35 -9.69 -16.58
N THR A 3 -4.80 -10.95 -16.61
CA THR A 3 -5.21 -11.68 -15.39
C THR A 3 -4.06 -11.94 -14.42
N VAL A 4 -2.88 -12.32 -14.93
CA VAL A 4 -1.69 -12.57 -14.10
C VAL A 4 -1.20 -11.28 -13.44
N TRP A 5 -1.22 -10.17 -14.18
CA TRP A 5 -0.91 -8.85 -13.64
C TRP A 5 -1.86 -8.44 -12.52
N THR A 6 -3.17 -8.60 -12.73
CA THR A 6 -4.19 -8.30 -11.70
C THR A 6 -4.04 -9.16 -10.45
N LEU A 7 -3.71 -10.45 -10.61
CA LEU A 7 -3.39 -11.34 -9.48
C LEU A 7 -2.16 -10.87 -8.69
N GLY A 8 -1.09 -10.45 -9.38
CA GLY A 8 0.10 -9.90 -8.74
C GLY A 8 -0.19 -8.67 -7.89
N LEU A 9 -1.05 -7.78 -8.37
CA LEU A 9 -1.44 -6.56 -7.65
C LEU A 9 -2.31 -6.84 -6.43
N ILE A 10 -3.11 -7.91 -6.43
CA ILE A 10 -3.87 -8.35 -5.23
C ILE A 10 -2.90 -8.84 -4.15
N VAL A 11 -1.95 -9.71 -4.51
CA VAL A 11 -0.94 -10.21 -3.58
C VAL A 11 -0.08 -9.07 -3.04
N PHE A 12 0.28 -8.11 -3.89
CA PHE A 12 1.00 -6.91 -3.49
C PHE A 12 0.19 -6.01 -2.54
N GLY A 13 -1.11 -5.82 -2.82
CA GLY A 13 -2.02 -5.11 -1.91
C GLY A 13 -2.12 -5.79 -0.53
N LEU A 14 -2.22 -7.11 -0.48
CA LEU A 14 -2.19 -7.88 0.77
C LEU A 14 -0.86 -7.71 1.52
N HIS A 15 0.27 -7.67 0.80
CA HIS A 15 1.57 -7.38 1.40
C HIS A 15 1.61 -5.97 2.02
N LEU A 16 1.13 -4.94 1.31
CA LEU A 16 1.03 -3.58 1.84
C LEU A 16 0.16 -3.51 3.11
N LEU A 17 -0.93 -4.28 3.16
CA LEU A 17 -1.73 -4.40 4.38
C LEU A 17 -0.95 -4.99 5.54
N ALA A 18 -0.23 -6.09 5.31
CA ALA A 18 0.60 -6.72 6.35
C ALA A 18 1.67 -5.75 6.86
N VAL A 19 2.35 -5.03 5.95
CA VAL A 19 3.35 -4.01 6.29
C VAL A 19 2.72 -2.86 7.07
N GLY A 20 1.58 -2.32 6.62
CA GLY A 20 0.85 -1.26 7.33
C GLY A 20 0.42 -1.65 8.75
N ILE A 21 0.00 -2.91 8.94
CA ILE A 21 -0.31 -3.45 10.28
C ILE A 21 0.95 -3.53 11.13
N LEU A 22 2.06 -4.05 10.59
CA LEU A 22 3.35 -4.10 11.28
C LEU A 22 3.81 -2.70 11.70
N MET A 23 3.64 -1.72 10.81
CA MET A 23 3.99 -0.35 11.08
C MET A 23 3.17 0.28 12.19
N LYS A 24 1.89 -0.08 12.30
CA LYS A 24 1.00 0.36 13.39
C LYS A 24 1.48 -0.15 14.76
N VAL A 25 2.06 -1.36 14.82
CA VAL A 25 2.60 -1.94 16.07
C VAL A 25 3.87 -1.21 16.51
N HIS A 26 4.69 -0.72 15.57
CA HIS A 26 5.91 0.02 15.89
C HIS A 26 5.63 1.49 16.24
N ARG A 27 5.79 1.86 17.52
CA ARG A 27 5.60 3.23 18.05
C ARG A 27 6.49 4.32 17.43
N ASN A 28 7.51 3.93 16.64
CA ASN A 28 8.50 4.84 16.05
C ASN A 28 8.12 5.35 14.65
N ILE A 29 6.99 4.90 14.12
CA ILE A 29 6.50 5.21 12.76
C ILE A 29 5.39 6.25 12.83
N PRO A 30 5.44 7.31 12.00
CA PRO A 30 4.43 8.36 12.01
C PRO A 30 3.06 7.81 11.59
N LYS A 31 2.01 8.30 12.25
CA LYS A 31 0.64 7.80 12.06
C LYS A 31 0.14 7.90 10.61
N VAL A 32 0.51 8.98 9.95
CA VAL A 32 0.12 9.27 8.55
C VAL A 32 0.61 8.17 7.62
N LEU A 33 1.85 7.69 7.79
CA LEU A 33 2.42 6.70 6.86
C LEU A 33 1.71 5.36 6.93
N TRP A 34 1.53 4.79 8.13
CA TRP A 34 0.89 3.48 8.22
C TRP A 34 -0.59 3.53 7.79
N ILE A 35 -1.29 4.64 8.03
CA ILE A 35 -2.66 4.84 7.53
C ILE A 35 -2.66 4.89 6.00
N LEU A 36 -1.75 5.66 5.39
CA LEU A 36 -1.67 5.81 3.94
C LEU A 36 -1.31 4.48 3.26
N THR A 37 -0.37 3.71 3.85
CA THR A 37 -0.01 2.37 3.37
C THR A 37 -1.17 1.38 3.49
N LEU A 38 -1.94 1.43 4.58
CA LEU A 38 -3.15 0.60 4.71
C LEU A 38 -4.19 0.97 3.65
N ILE A 39 -4.46 2.26 3.45
CA ILE A 39 -5.40 2.73 2.42
C ILE A 39 -4.95 2.23 1.05
N ALA A 40 -3.66 2.37 0.70
CA ALA A 40 -3.11 1.85 -0.54
C ALA A 40 -3.33 0.34 -0.70
N GLY A 41 -3.02 -0.45 0.34
CA GLY A 41 -3.24 -1.90 0.33
C GLY A 41 -4.71 -2.29 0.14
N ILE A 42 -5.65 -1.64 0.85
CA ILE A 42 -7.09 -1.87 0.68
C ILE A 42 -7.51 -1.53 -0.76
N SER A 43 -7.07 -0.39 -1.27
CA SER A 43 -7.39 0.07 -2.63
C SER A 43 -6.93 -0.94 -3.69
N TYR A 44 -5.71 -1.47 -3.59
CA TYR A 44 -5.24 -2.51 -4.51
C TYR A 44 -6.12 -3.74 -4.50
N VAL A 45 -6.39 -4.28 -3.31
CA VAL A 45 -7.19 -5.50 -3.15
C VAL A 45 -8.60 -5.28 -3.70
N VAL A 46 -9.27 -4.19 -3.32
CA VAL A 46 -10.66 -3.92 -3.72
C VAL A 46 -10.78 -3.71 -5.23
N VAL A 47 -9.95 -2.84 -5.83
CA VAL A 47 -10.00 -2.54 -7.27
C VAL A 47 -9.76 -3.80 -8.10
N HIS A 48 -8.78 -4.61 -7.71
CA HIS A 48 -8.37 -5.77 -8.50
C HIS A 48 -9.28 -6.99 -8.30
N ILE A 49 -9.86 -7.17 -7.10
CA ILE A 49 -10.93 -8.14 -6.89
C ILE A 49 -12.16 -7.76 -7.72
N LEU A 50 -12.57 -6.49 -7.69
CA LEU A 50 -13.72 -6.02 -8.47
C LEU A 50 -13.51 -6.24 -9.97
N LYS A 51 -12.29 -5.99 -10.46
CA LYS A 51 -11.89 -6.24 -11.85
C LYS A 51 -11.97 -7.72 -12.26
N LEU A 52 -11.77 -8.64 -11.32
CA LEU A 52 -11.85 -10.09 -11.56
C LEU A 52 -13.28 -10.63 -11.46
N THR A 53 -14.06 -10.18 -10.46
CA THR A 53 -15.39 -10.73 -10.18
C THR A 53 -16.48 -10.10 -11.03
N LEU A 54 -16.34 -8.82 -11.40
CA LEU A 54 -17.36 -8.02 -12.07
C LEU A 54 -16.79 -7.31 -13.31
N PRO A 55 -16.35 -8.07 -14.34
CA PRO A 55 -15.83 -7.48 -15.58
C PRO A 55 -16.86 -6.62 -16.33
N GLN A 56 -18.16 -6.81 -16.05
CA GLN A 56 -19.28 -6.00 -16.54
C GLN A 56 -19.29 -4.55 -16.02
N LEU A 57 -18.54 -4.24 -14.96
CA LEU A 57 -18.37 -2.89 -14.40
C LEU A 57 -16.97 -2.32 -14.75
N SER A 58 -16.49 -2.61 -15.95
CA SER A 58 -15.14 -2.22 -16.40
C SER A 58 -14.88 -0.71 -16.31
N GLU A 59 -15.81 0.13 -16.78
CA GLU A 59 -15.70 1.60 -16.71
C GLU A 59 -15.66 2.13 -15.27
N PHE A 60 -16.52 1.59 -14.40
CA PHE A 60 -16.53 1.95 -13.00
C PHE A 60 -15.22 1.56 -12.31
N THR A 61 -14.73 0.34 -12.59
CA THR A 61 -13.48 -0.17 -12.04
C THR A 61 -12.27 0.63 -12.53
N GLU A 62 -12.24 1.07 -13.78
CA GLU A 62 -11.17 1.96 -14.28
C GLU A 62 -11.23 3.35 -13.65
N THR A 63 -12.42 3.92 -13.49
CA THR A 63 -12.58 5.21 -12.81
C THR A 63 -12.13 5.12 -11.35
N LEU A 64 -12.52 4.04 -10.65
CA LEU A 64 -12.09 3.76 -9.29
C LEU A 64 -10.56 3.61 -9.22
N ASN A 65 -9.97 2.88 -10.17
CA ASN A 65 -8.53 2.70 -10.28
C ASN A 65 -7.81 4.04 -10.48
N ASN A 66 -8.31 4.93 -11.35
CA ASN A 66 -7.68 6.24 -11.58
C ASN A 66 -7.73 7.15 -10.35
N ILE A 67 -8.86 7.17 -9.63
CA ILE A 67 -9.00 7.96 -8.41
C ILE A 67 -8.10 7.40 -7.31
N LEU A 68 -8.09 6.07 -7.15
CA LEU A 68 -7.33 5.39 -6.12
C LEU A 68 -5.84 5.25 -6.47
N ALA A 69 -5.44 5.42 -7.73
CA ALA A 69 -4.03 5.37 -8.16
C ALA A 69 -3.18 6.41 -7.43
N LEU A 70 -3.74 7.60 -7.19
CA LEU A 70 -3.04 8.66 -6.47
C LEU A 70 -2.76 8.28 -5.00
N PRO A 71 -3.75 7.92 -4.15
CA PRO A 71 -3.47 7.48 -2.79
C PRO A 71 -2.68 6.16 -2.73
N MET A 72 -2.84 5.26 -3.71
CA MET A 72 -2.02 4.04 -3.82
C MET A 72 -0.54 4.40 -4.01
N ALA A 73 -0.23 5.24 -5.00
CA ALA A 73 1.15 5.69 -5.25
C ALA A 73 1.73 6.48 -4.08
N LEU A 74 0.94 7.36 -3.45
CA LEU A 74 1.40 8.11 -2.28
C LEU A 74 1.69 7.21 -1.07
N GLY A 75 0.88 6.17 -0.84
CA GLY A 75 1.10 5.19 0.23
C GLY A 75 2.39 4.38 0.03
N GLU A 76 2.66 3.96 -1.19
CA GLU A 76 3.89 3.23 -1.55
C GLU A 76 5.12 4.12 -1.53
N LEU A 77 5.08 5.27 -2.22
CA LEU A 77 6.21 6.19 -2.30
C LEU A 77 6.54 6.77 -0.93
N GLY A 78 5.51 7.10 -0.13
CA GLY A 78 5.68 7.55 1.25
C GLY A 78 6.36 6.49 2.11
N LEU A 79 5.95 5.22 1.97
CA LEU A 79 6.58 4.09 2.64
C LEU A 79 8.04 3.92 2.19
N ALA A 80 8.30 3.94 0.88
CA ALA A 80 9.62 3.75 0.31
C ALA A 80 10.60 4.85 0.76
N ILE A 81 10.20 6.12 0.67
CA ILE A 81 11.00 7.26 1.14
C ILE A 81 11.31 7.11 2.63
N TRP A 82 10.33 6.73 3.44
CA TRP A 82 10.53 6.55 4.88
C TRP A 82 11.49 5.39 5.19
N LEU A 83 11.37 4.26 4.51
CA LEU A 83 12.28 3.13 4.65
C LEU A 83 13.71 3.49 4.24
N ILE A 84 13.89 4.29 3.19
CA ILE A 84 15.23 4.78 2.78
C ILE A 84 15.84 5.69 3.86
N ILE A 85 15.04 6.60 4.43
CA ILE A 85 15.55 7.58 5.40
C ILE A 85 15.81 6.94 6.78
N LYS A 86 14.90 6.07 7.23
CA LYS A 86 14.78 5.63 8.63
C LYS A 86 14.81 4.10 8.80
N GLY A 87 14.68 3.33 7.73
CA GLY A 87 14.78 1.87 7.77
C GLY A 87 16.19 1.42 8.15
N GLY A 88 16.30 0.65 9.24
CA GLY A 88 17.54 -0.01 9.63
C GLY A 88 18.58 0.85 10.35
N LYS A 89 18.33 2.14 10.62
CA LYS A 89 19.28 2.95 11.41
C LYS A 89 19.11 2.64 12.90
N PRO A 90 20.11 2.03 13.57
CA PRO A 90 20.05 1.88 15.02
C PRO A 90 20.00 3.27 15.65
N LYS A 91 19.19 3.40 16.70
CA LYS A 91 19.20 4.59 17.55
C LYS A 91 20.63 4.71 18.06
N SER A 92 21.38 5.74 17.62
CA SER A 92 22.72 6.01 18.15
C SER A 92 22.57 6.09 19.66
N ILE A 93 23.16 5.13 20.37
CA ILE A 93 23.26 5.17 21.82
C ILE A 93 24.30 6.25 22.07
N THR A 94 23.86 7.48 22.30
CA THR A 94 24.73 8.54 22.83
C THR A 94 25.05 8.13 24.27
N ASN A 95 26.18 7.47 24.44
CA ASN A 95 26.78 7.30 25.76
C ASN A 95 27.23 8.69 26.23
N ALA A 96 26.70 9.08 27.39
CA ALA A 96 27.02 10.31 28.11
C ALA A 96 28.44 10.31 28.67
#